data_AF-A0A7S1EDJ1-F1
#
_entry.id   AF-A0A7S1EDJ1-F1
#
_cell.length_a   1.000
_cell.length_b   1.000
_cell.length_c   1.000
_cell.angle_alpha   90.00
_cell.angle_beta   90.00
_cell.angle_gamma   90.00
#
_symmetry.space_group_name_H-M   'P 1'
#
loop_
_entity.id
_entity.type
_entity.pdbx_description
1 polymer ?
#
loop_
_entity_poly.entity_id
_entity_poly.type
_entity_poly.pdbx_seq_one_letter_code
_entity_poly.pdbx_strand_id
1 'polypeptide(L)'
;PAALLGRPQAQCGRCLTEPPPLDRAVAALDYRFPWDGLLQHFKYHQALDLRESLLARLDAALSAAEVSAPDWLLPVPLSVARLRERGYNQAHELAKALARR
;
A
#
# COMPACT_ATOMS: atom_id res chain seq x y z
N PRO A 1 -8.34 4.02 17.68
CA PRO A 1 -9.78 4.34 17.59
C PRO A 1 -10.19 4.62 16.13
N ALA A 2 -11.36 4.11 15.69
CA ALA A 2 -11.89 4.32 14.33
C ALA A 2 -12.03 5.81 13.95
N ALA A 3 -11.95 6.72 14.92
CA ALA A 3 -11.92 8.16 14.73
C ALA A 3 -10.70 8.71 13.97
N LEU A 4 -9.65 7.90 13.73
CA LEU A 4 -8.46 8.29 12.94
C LEU A 4 -8.46 7.75 11.51
N LEU A 5 -9.49 6.99 11.11
CA LEU A 5 -9.63 6.49 9.74
C LEU A 5 -10.38 7.54 8.91
N GLY A 6 -9.65 8.19 7.99
CA GLY A 6 -10.20 8.79 6.77
C GLY A 6 -11.40 9.74 6.94
N ARG A 7 -11.42 10.58 7.98
CA ARG A 7 -12.37 11.71 7.98
C ARG A 7 -11.97 12.68 6.86
N PRO A 8 -12.89 13.07 5.96
CA PRO A 8 -12.57 13.96 4.84
C PRO A 8 -12.03 15.33 5.24
N GLN A 9 -12.21 15.78 6.48
CA GLN A 9 -11.64 17.05 6.96
C GLN A 9 -11.68 17.17 8.49
N ALA A 10 -10.49 17.30 9.08
CA ALA A 10 -10.14 18.50 9.80
C ALA A 10 -8.68 18.81 9.40
N GLN A 11 -8.48 19.64 8.38
CA GLN A 11 -7.15 20.17 8.10
C GLN A 11 -6.77 21.00 9.32
N CYS A 12 -5.70 20.61 10.02
CA CYS A 12 -5.17 21.45 11.10
C CYS A 12 -4.67 22.77 10.51
N GLY A 13 -4.51 23.81 11.34
CA GLY A 13 -4.05 25.12 10.87
C GLY A 13 -2.76 25.05 10.05
N ARG A 14 -1.85 24.13 10.40
CA ARG A 14 -0.63 23.89 9.65
C ARG A 14 -0.88 23.35 8.24
N CYS A 15 -1.79 22.39 8.05
CA CYS A 15 -2.07 21.84 6.72
C CYS A 15 -2.73 22.87 5.78
N LEU A 16 -3.37 23.91 6.33
CA LEU A 16 -3.93 25.00 5.54
C LEU A 16 -2.86 25.97 5.06
N THR A 17 -1.82 26.21 5.87
CA THR A 17 -0.71 27.11 5.52
C THR A 17 0.42 26.40 4.75
N GLU A 18 0.64 25.13 5.06
CA GLU A 18 1.69 24.25 4.51
C GLU A 18 1.04 22.91 4.13
N PRO A 19 0.37 22.82 2.97
CA PRO A 19 -0.24 21.57 2.52
C PRO A 19 0.86 20.50 2.34
N PRO A 20 0.63 19.26 2.81
CA PRO A 20 1.60 18.18 2.63
C PRO A 20 1.73 17.83 1.13
N PRO A 21 2.89 17.32 0.68
CA PRO A 21 3.11 16.94 -0.73
C PRO A 21 2.38 15.64 -1.13
N LEU A 22 1.43 15.17 -0.31
CA LEU A 22 0.69 13.93 -0.52
C LEU A 22 -0.77 14.28 -0.83
N ASP A 23 -1.20 14.04 -2.07
CA ASP A 23 -2.57 14.36 -2.49
C ASP A 23 -3.58 13.32 -2.01
N ARG A 24 -3.20 12.05 -1.99
CA ARG A 24 -4.11 10.93 -1.72
C ARG A 24 -3.39 9.74 -1.11
N ALA A 25 -4.09 9.04 -0.21
CA ALA A 25 -3.72 7.73 0.29
C ALA A 25 -4.90 6.77 0.10
N VAL A 26 -4.66 5.61 -0.51
CA VAL A 26 -5.66 4.56 -0.72
C VAL A 26 -5.25 3.34 0.11
N ALA A 27 -6.14 2.86 0.97
CA ALA A 27 -5.93 1.66 1.76
C ALA A 27 -6.82 0.53 1.24
N ALA A 28 -6.21 -0.53 0.71
CA ALA A 28 -6.95 -1.68 0.21
C ALA A 28 -7.52 -2.58 1.33
N LEU A 29 -6.89 -2.54 2.50
CA LEU A 29 -7.15 -3.42 3.63
C LEU A 29 -7.09 -2.61 4.94
N ASP A 30 -7.85 -3.03 5.94
CA ASP A 30 -7.97 -2.36 7.24
C ASP A 30 -6.96 -2.86 8.30
N TYR A 31 -6.07 -3.78 7.90
CA TYR A 31 -5.09 -4.44 8.78
C TYR A 31 -5.74 -5.15 9.99
N ARG A 32 -6.97 -5.63 9.84
CA ARG A 32 -7.65 -6.52 10.80
C ARG A 32 -7.65 -7.96 10.29
N PHE A 33 -8.06 -8.91 11.13
CA PHE A 33 -8.22 -10.30 10.73
C PHE A 33 -9.07 -10.44 9.46
N PRO A 34 -8.65 -11.24 8.46
CA PRO A 34 -7.44 -12.08 8.42
C PRO A 34 -6.20 -11.38 7.83
N TRP A 35 -6.31 -10.11 7.43
CA TRP A 35 -5.30 -9.39 6.67
C TRP A 35 -4.02 -9.09 7.45
N ASP A 36 -4.13 -8.86 8.75
CA ASP A 36 -2.99 -8.66 9.65
C ASP A 36 -2.00 -9.83 9.59
N GLY A 37 -2.50 -11.07 9.65
CA GLY A 37 -1.70 -12.28 9.54
C GLY A 37 -1.17 -12.49 8.12
N LEU A 38 -2.04 -12.39 7.11
CA LEU A 38 -1.66 -12.62 5.71
C LEU A 38 -0.62 -11.62 5.23
N LEU A 39 -0.74 -10.34 5.59
CA LEU A 39 0.26 -9.32 5.26
C LEU A 39 1.59 -9.57 5.98
N GLN A 40 1.57 -10.08 7.21
CA GLN A 40 2.80 -10.48 7.88
C GLN A 40 3.47 -11.68 7.21
N HIS A 41 2.71 -12.69 6.78
CA HIS A 41 3.25 -13.82 6.03
C HIS A 41 3.82 -13.40 4.68
N PHE A 42 3.09 -12.55 3.95
CA PHE A 42 3.58 -11.97 2.71
C PHE A 42 4.80 -11.09 2.92
N LYS A 43 5.01 -10.53 4.12
CA LYS A 43 6.20 -9.76 4.47
C LYS A 43 7.37 -10.66 4.85
N TYR A 44 7.20 -11.55 5.80
CA TYR A 44 8.34 -12.15 6.50
C TYR A 44 8.57 -13.62 6.15
N HIS A 45 7.64 -14.27 5.44
CA HIS A 45 7.65 -15.71 5.22
C HIS A 45 7.63 -16.11 3.75
N GLN A 46 7.99 -15.21 2.82
CA GLN A 46 8.06 -15.49 1.38
C GLN A 46 6.77 -16.11 0.81
N ALA A 47 5.62 -15.79 1.40
CA ALA A 47 4.30 -16.28 0.96
C ALA A 47 3.84 -15.57 -0.33
N LEU A 48 4.62 -15.69 -1.41
CA LEU A 48 4.43 -15.01 -2.69
C LEU A 48 3.17 -15.48 -3.44
N ASP A 49 2.60 -16.61 -3.04
CA ASP A 49 1.28 -17.10 -3.43
C ASP A 49 0.15 -16.14 -3.03
N LEU A 50 0.33 -15.36 -1.96
CA LEU A 50 -0.64 -14.34 -1.54
C LEU A 50 -0.68 -13.11 -2.46
N ARG A 51 0.29 -12.96 -3.37
CA ARG A 51 0.45 -11.76 -4.21
C ARG A 51 -0.79 -11.44 -5.04
N GLU A 52 -1.35 -12.42 -5.75
CA GLU A 52 -2.50 -12.17 -6.63
C GLU A 52 -3.75 -11.79 -5.84
N SER A 53 -3.96 -12.42 -4.69
CA SER A 53 -5.05 -12.06 -3.77
C SER A 53 -4.89 -10.62 -3.26
N LEU A 54 -3.68 -10.24 -2.82
CA LEU A 54 -3.40 -8.89 -2.37
C LEU A 54 -3.52 -7.85 -3.49
N LEU A 55 -3.08 -8.21 -4.71
CA LEU A 55 -3.18 -7.36 -5.89
C LEU A 55 -4.63 -7.13 -6.29
N ALA A 56 -5.47 -8.17 -6.27
CA ALA A 56 -6.90 -8.02 -6.56
C ALA A 56 -7.61 -7.07 -5.56
N ARG A 57 -7.20 -7.09 -4.28
CA ARG A 57 -7.71 -6.13 -3.28
C ARG A 57 -7.22 -4.71 -3.56
N LEU A 58 -5.97 -4.56 -3.97
CA LEU A 58 -5.40 -3.28 -4.34
C LEU A 58 -6.10 -2.69 -5.57
N ASP A 59 -6.28 -3.46 -6.64
CA ASP A 59 -6.97 -3.04 -7.87
C ASP A 59 -8.41 -2.59 -7.58
N ALA A 60 -9.14 -3.36 -6.77
CA ALA A 60 -10.50 -3.01 -6.37
C ALA A 60 -10.54 -1.67 -5.61
N ALA A 61 -9.57 -1.44 -4.72
CA ALA A 61 -9.49 -0.20 -3.95
C ALA A 61 -9.08 1.01 -4.81
N LEU A 62 -8.14 0.83 -5.74
CA LEU A 62 -7.73 1.87 -6.69
C LEU A 62 -8.88 2.25 -7.64
N SER A 63 -9.62 1.25 -8.13
CA SER A 63 -10.81 1.45 -8.97
C SER A 63 -11.90 2.19 -8.20
N ALA A 64 -12.22 1.76 -6.97
CA ALA A 64 -13.22 2.40 -6.13
C ALA A 64 -12.83 3.83 -5.71
N ALA A 65 -11.53 4.11 -5.61
CA ALA A 65 -11.00 5.44 -5.36
C ALA A 65 -10.79 6.27 -6.64
N GLU A 66 -11.21 5.76 -7.81
CA GLU A 66 -11.09 6.45 -9.11
C GLU A 66 -9.66 6.93 -9.38
N VAL A 67 -8.66 6.11 -9.05
CA VAL A 67 -7.26 6.42 -9.33
C VAL A 67 -6.99 6.15 -10.82
N SER A 68 -6.60 7.19 -11.56
CA SER A 68 -6.14 7.05 -12.93
C SER A 68 -4.76 6.38 -13.00
N ALA A 69 -4.44 5.77 -14.13
CA ALA A 69 -3.11 5.22 -14.37
C ALA A 69 -2.04 6.33 -14.24
N PRO A 70 -1.01 6.14 -13.40
CA PRO A 70 0.05 7.13 -13.23
C PRO A 70 1.13 7.00 -14.31
N ASP A 71 1.88 8.06 -14.55
CA ASP A 71 3.08 8.00 -15.41
C ASP A 71 4.19 7.12 -14.82
N TRP A 72 4.25 7.06 -13.48
CA TRP A 72 5.27 6.32 -12.74
C TRP A 72 4.65 5.54 -11.59
N LEU A 73 5.06 4.27 -11.45
CA LEU A 73 4.74 3.43 -10.30
C LEU A 73 6.02 3.07 -9.55
N LEU A 74 6.18 3.61 -8.34
CA LEU A 74 7.37 3.44 -7.53
C LEU A 74 7.04 2.60 -6.28
N PRO A 75 7.62 1.40 -6.12
CA PRO A 75 7.51 0.68 -4.87
C PRO A 75 8.36 1.35 -3.79
N VAL A 76 7.90 1.29 -2.54
CA VAL A 76 8.73 1.71 -1.40
C VAL A 76 10.01 0.87 -1.37
N PRO A 77 11.20 1.49 -1.36
CA PRO A 77 12.45 0.75 -1.40
C PRO A 77 12.69 -0.01 -0.10
N LEU A 78 13.45 -1.10 -0.21
CA LEU A 78 13.94 -1.86 0.92
C LEU A 78 15.46 -1.69 0.99
N SER A 79 16.02 -1.54 2.19
CA SER A 79 17.48 -1.42 2.34
C SER A 79 18.19 -2.68 1.83
N VAL A 80 19.43 -2.54 1.37
CA VAL A 80 20.22 -3.67 0.86
C VAL A 80 20.35 -4.79 1.89
N ALA A 81 20.57 -4.44 3.16
CA ALA A 81 20.64 -5.42 4.25
C ALA A 81 19.33 -6.21 4.41
N ARG A 82 18.19 -5.52 4.48
CA ARG A 82 16.86 -6.15 4.58
C ARG A 82 16.49 -6.98 3.36
N LEU A 83 16.91 -6.54 2.17
CA LEU A 83 16.71 -7.29 0.93
C LEU A 83 17.51 -8.59 0.95
N ARG A 84 18.76 -8.57 1.44
CA ARG A 84 19.58 -9.77 1.63
C ARG A 84 18.98 -10.72 2.68
N GLU A 85 18.48 -10.18 3.79
CA GLU A 85 17.85 -10.98 4.86
C GLU A 85 16.57 -11.69 4.39
N ARG A 86 15.67 -10.98 3.71
CA ARG A 86 14.34 -11.51 3.34
C ARG A 86 14.31 -12.15 1.95
N GLY A 87 15.24 -11.78 1.06
CA GLY A 87 15.35 -12.28 -0.32
C GLY A 87 14.48 -11.56 -1.36
N TYR A 88 13.59 -10.66 -0.95
CA TYR A 88 12.67 -9.94 -1.84
C TYR A 88 12.12 -8.65 -1.21
N ASN A 89 11.60 -7.76 -2.06
CA ASN A 89 10.84 -6.58 -1.66
C ASN A 89 9.36 -6.76 -2.03
N GLN A 90 8.50 -6.84 -1.02
CA GLN A 90 7.06 -7.06 -1.15
C GLN A 90 6.37 -5.97 -1.96
N ALA A 91 6.75 -4.71 -1.72
CA ALA A 91 6.20 -3.58 -2.44
C ALA A 91 6.61 -3.64 -3.91
N HIS A 92 7.85 -4.06 -4.18
CA HIS A 92 8.32 -4.28 -5.54
C HIS A 92 7.55 -5.39 -6.25
N GLU A 93 7.32 -6.53 -5.59
CA GLU A 93 6.55 -7.64 -6.19
C GLU A 93 5.12 -7.23 -6.54
N LEU A 94 4.45 -6.45 -5.69
CA LEU A 94 3.12 -5.92 -5.97
C LEU A 94 3.15 -4.87 -7.09
N ALA A 95 4.08 -3.90 -7.03
CA ALA A 95 4.20 -2.87 -8.06
C ALA A 95 4.50 -3.45 -9.44
N LYS A 96 5.41 -4.44 -9.51
CA LYS A 96 5.77 -5.13 -10.74
C LYS A 96 4.59 -5.88 -11.36
N ALA A 97 3.72 -6.45 -10.54
CA ALA A 97 2.53 -7.15 -11.01
C ALA A 97 1.42 -6.16 -11.41
N LEU A 98 1.23 -5.08 -10.65
CA LEU A 98 0.29 -4.01 -10.95
C LEU A 98 0.62 -3.31 -12.28
N ALA A 99 1.89 -3.03 -12.55
CA ALA A 99 2.32 -2.37 -13.79
C ALA A 99 2.09 -3.19 -15.08
N ARG A 100 1.68 -4.47 -14.97
CA ARG A 100 1.39 -5.35 -16.11
C ARG A 100 -0.11 -5.42 -16.44
N ARG A 101 -0.95 -4.80 -15.61
CA ARG A 101 -2.40 -4.70 -15.79
C ARG A 101 -2.72 -3.36 -16.43
#